data_AF-A0A914RQA6-F1
#
_entry.id   AF-A0A914RQA6-F1
#
_cell.length_a   1.000
_cell.length_b   1.000
_cell.length_c   1.000
_cell.angle_alpha   90.00
_cell.angle_beta   90.00
_cell.angle_gamma   90.00
#
_symmetry.space_group_name_H-M   'P 1'
#
loop_
_entity.id
_entity.type
_entity.pdbx_description
1 polymer ?
#
loop_
_entity_poly.entity_id
_entity_poly.type
_entity_poly.pdbx_seq_one_letter_code
_entity_poly.pdbx_strand_id
1 'polypeptide(L)'
;QKELGKELKVKEGLERYLNIGQTNRKLQEESRSMLDDSKAKIALLRMQIERIQRQEQVDAGMYGKNVPTKVEVLVEDLLHRLRKEAAIAEGARNMIRILSSQKKSDGKSVAQAFDNQMQSEEKLDLIRLALSKYR
;
A
#
# COMPACT_ATOMS: atom_id res chain seq x y z
N GLN A 1 -11.27 25.29 -1.22
CA GLN A 1 -11.91 25.75 0.04
C GLN A 1 -13.28 26.42 -0.14
N LYS A 2 -13.48 27.31 -1.13
CA LYS A 2 -14.76 28.02 -1.32
C LYS A 2 -15.98 27.09 -1.46
N GLU A 3 -15.85 25.95 -2.12
CA GLU A 3 -16.97 25.00 -2.34
C GLU A 3 -17.38 24.23 -1.07
N LEU A 4 -16.40 23.74 -0.30
CA LEU A 4 -16.67 23.07 0.99
C LEU A 4 -17.40 24.00 1.97
N GLY A 5 -17.03 25.29 1.98
CA GLY A 5 -17.69 26.28 2.84
C GLY A 5 -19.14 26.55 2.46
N LYS A 6 -19.49 26.52 1.16
CA LYS A 6 -20.89 26.61 0.72
C LYS A 6 -21.67 25.38 1.16
N GLU A 7 -21.11 24.19 0.94
CA GLU A 7 -21.79 22.93 1.24
C GLU A 7 -22.02 22.75 2.75
N LEU A 8 -21.07 23.18 3.60
CA LEU A 8 -21.26 23.19 5.06
C LEU A 8 -22.42 24.10 5.50
N LYS A 9 -22.58 25.26 4.86
CA LYS A 9 -23.72 26.17 5.13
C LYS A 9 -25.05 25.56 4.68
N VAL A 10 -25.06 24.82 3.57
CA VAL A 10 -26.25 24.09 3.10
C VAL A 10 -26.64 23.02 4.12
N LYS A 11 -25.68 22.19 4.56
CA LYS A 11 -25.88 21.19 5.61
C LYS A 11 -26.44 21.82 6.90
N GLU A 12 -25.82 22.89 7.39
CA GLU A 12 -26.26 23.58 8.61
C GLU A 12 -27.67 24.18 8.46
N GLY A 13 -27.98 24.75 7.29
CA GLY A 13 -29.31 25.26 6.96
C GLY A 13 -30.38 24.16 6.98
N LEU A 14 -30.10 23.01 6.38
CA LEU A 14 -30.99 21.85 6.38
C LEU A 14 -31.17 21.24 7.78
N GLU A 15 -30.11 21.15 8.57
CA GLU A 15 -30.18 20.70 9.97
C GLU A 15 -31.05 21.62 10.82
N ARG A 16 -30.85 22.94 10.72
CA ARG A 16 -31.70 23.93 11.41
C ARG A 16 -33.15 23.84 10.95
N TYR A 17 -33.37 23.71 9.64
CA TYR A 17 -34.70 23.62 9.05
C TYR A 17 -35.47 22.38 9.52
N LEU A 18 -34.80 21.22 9.58
CA LEU A 18 -35.37 19.98 10.11
C LEU A 18 -35.62 20.06 11.63
N ASN A 19 -34.79 20.79 12.37
CA ASN A 19 -34.92 20.95 13.83
C ASN A 19 -36.06 21.89 14.25
N ILE A 20 -36.43 22.85 13.41
CA ILE A 20 -37.57 23.78 13.65
C ILE A 20 -38.93 23.04 13.58
N GLY A 21 -38.96 21.81 13.06
CA GLY A 21 -40.16 20.98 13.03
C GLY A 21 -41.11 21.37 11.88
N GLN A 22 -40.84 20.85 10.69
CA GLN A 22 -41.74 20.97 9.54
C GLN A 22 -42.91 19.98 9.66
N THR A 23 -44.14 20.49 9.49
CA THR A 23 -45.37 19.68 9.54
C THR A 23 -45.66 18.94 8.23
N ASN A 24 -45.08 19.39 7.12
CA ASN A 24 -45.25 18.75 5.82
C ASN A 24 -44.26 17.59 5.64
N ARG A 25 -44.77 16.36 5.70
CA ARG A 25 -44.00 15.12 5.58
C ARG A 25 -43.16 15.04 4.30
N LYS A 26 -43.69 15.46 3.15
CA LYS A 26 -42.95 15.40 1.88
C LYS A 26 -41.72 16.30 1.91
N LEU A 27 -41.88 17.51 2.45
CA LEU A 27 -40.82 18.50 2.55
C LEU A 27 -39.75 18.08 3.56
N GLN A 28 -40.14 17.36 4.62
CA GLN A 28 -39.22 16.77 5.58
C GLN A 28 -38.39 15.64 4.95
N GLU A 29 -39.01 14.76 4.17
CA GLU A 29 -38.33 13.68 3.45
C GLU A 29 -37.32 14.23 2.42
N GLU A 30 -37.73 15.24 1.65
CA GLU A 30 -36.85 15.93 0.68
C GLU A 30 -35.66 16.61 1.38
N SER A 31 -35.91 17.33 2.49
CA SER A 31 -34.85 17.98 3.26
C SER A 31 -33.86 16.99 3.88
N ARG A 32 -34.33 15.80 4.30
CA ARG A 32 -33.46 14.71 4.78
C ARG A 32 -32.60 14.14 3.66
N SER A 33 -33.19 13.87 2.50
CA SER A 33 -32.46 13.39 1.33
C SER A 33 -31.36 14.38 0.94
N MET A 34 -31.69 15.66 0.82
CA MET A 34 -30.72 16.71 0.50
C MET A 34 -29.63 16.85 1.57
N LEU A 35 -29.96 16.63 2.86
CA LEU A 35 -28.98 16.65 3.94
C LEU A 35 -27.99 15.50 3.80
N ASP A 36 -28.45 14.31 3.44
CA ASP A 36 -27.59 13.15 3.25
C ASP A 36 -26.70 13.30 2.01
N ASP A 37 -27.24 13.84 0.90
CA ASP A 37 -26.46 14.22 -0.27
C ASP A 37 -25.39 15.28 0.06
N SER A 38 -25.75 16.27 0.88
CA SER A 38 -24.83 17.32 1.33
C SER A 38 -23.70 16.75 2.18
N LYS A 39 -23.99 15.82 3.11
CA LYS A 39 -22.97 15.10 3.90
C LYS A 39 -22.04 14.28 3.01
N ALA A 40 -22.59 13.55 2.02
CA ALA A 40 -21.79 12.78 1.08
C ALA A 40 -20.85 13.68 0.26
N LYS A 41 -21.36 14.83 -0.22
CA LYS A 41 -20.55 15.80 -0.94
C LYS A 41 -19.46 16.42 -0.07
N ILE A 42 -19.76 16.73 1.20
CA ILE A 42 -18.75 17.18 2.17
C ILE A 42 -17.64 16.15 2.34
N ALA A 43 -17.99 14.86 2.48
CA ALA A 43 -17.00 13.79 2.60
C ALA A 43 -16.11 13.70 1.36
N LEU A 44 -16.69 13.76 0.16
CA LEU A 44 -15.96 13.75 -1.10
C LEU A 44 -15.03 14.97 -1.24
N LEU A 45 -15.52 16.17 -0.92
CA LEU A 45 -14.74 17.41 -0.98
C LEU A 45 -13.58 17.40 0.03
N ARG A 46 -13.80 16.88 1.24
CA ARG A 46 -12.73 16.68 2.24
C ARG A 46 -11.67 15.71 1.73
N MET A 47 -12.08 14.56 1.21
CA MET A 47 -11.17 13.57 0.64
C MET A 47 -10.36 14.14 -0.54
N GLN A 48 -10.98 14.93 -1.41
CA GLN A 48 -10.30 15.60 -2.52
C GLN A 48 -9.28 16.65 -2.04
N ILE A 49 -9.64 17.46 -1.04
CA ILE A 49 -8.73 18.43 -0.42
C ILE A 49 -7.55 17.71 0.22
N GLU A 50 -7.79 16.66 1.02
CA GLU A 50 -6.72 15.84 1.61
C GLU A 50 -5.84 15.18 0.55
N ARG A 51 -6.41 14.75 -0.59
CA ARG A 51 -5.65 14.20 -1.71
C ARG A 51 -4.76 15.26 -2.36
N ILE A 52 -5.29 16.46 -2.60
CA ILE A 52 -4.53 17.57 -3.21
C ILE A 52 -3.45 18.06 -2.25
N GLN A 53 -3.75 18.24 -0.96
CA GLN A 53 -2.78 18.61 0.06
C GLN A 53 -1.68 17.56 0.20
N ARG A 54 -2.03 16.26 0.14
CA ARG A 54 -1.01 15.19 0.08
C ARG A 54 -0.16 15.30 -1.19
N GLN A 55 -0.75 15.58 -2.34
CA GLN A 55 -0.01 15.73 -3.60
C GLN A 55 0.92 16.95 -3.58
N GLU A 56 0.48 18.08 -3.03
CA GLU A 56 1.28 19.30 -2.86
C GLU A 56 2.41 19.10 -1.82
N GLN A 57 2.17 18.31 -0.78
CA GLN A 57 3.20 17.91 0.20
C GLN A 57 4.22 16.93 -0.39
N VAL A 58 3.83 16.09 -1.35
CA VAL A 58 4.73 15.21 -2.10
C VAL A 58 5.69 16.01 -2.98
N ASP A 59 5.24 17.10 -3.60
CA ASP A 59 6.09 17.99 -4.41
C ASP A 59 7.02 18.88 -3.54
N ALA A 60 6.66 19.14 -2.28
CA ALA A 60 7.39 20.06 -1.39
C ALA A 60 8.47 19.42 -0.49
N GLY A 61 8.81 18.13 -0.69
CA GLY A 61 10.06 17.58 -0.17
C GLY A 61 10.14 17.26 1.33
N MET A 62 9.08 16.70 1.93
CA MET A 62 9.20 16.08 3.27
C MET A 62 8.50 14.72 3.35
N TYR A 63 9.33 13.68 3.45
CA TYR A 63 9.02 12.37 3.99
C TYR A 63 8.04 12.45 5.18
N GLY A 64 6.83 11.90 5.00
CA GLY A 64 5.79 11.88 6.02
C GLY A 64 4.92 10.62 5.93
N LYS A 65 5.50 9.48 6.34
CA LYS A 65 4.86 8.22 6.78
C LYS A 65 3.34 8.14 6.58
N ASN A 66 2.89 7.36 5.60
CA ASN A 66 1.78 6.39 5.73
C ASN A 66 1.29 5.85 4.36
N VAL A 67 1.83 6.34 3.24
CA VAL A 67 1.63 5.67 1.95
C VAL A 67 2.98 5.56 1.25
N PRO A 68 3.58 4.35 1.19
CA PRO A 68 4.80 4.15 0.44
C PRO A 68 4.53 4.48 -1.05
N THR A 69 5.41 5.27 -1.63
CA THR A 69 5.41 5.56 -3.07
C THR A 69 5.51 4.25 -3.86
N LYS A 70 5.06 4.24 -5.11
CA LYS A 70 5.18 3.04 -5.98
C LYS A 70 6.63 2.52 -6.04
N VAL A 71 7.61 3.43 -6.01
CA VAL A 71 9.04 3.07 -6.00
C VAL A 71 9.44 2.46 -4.67
N GLU A 72 9.03 3.01 -3.53
CA GLU A 72 9.30 2.43 -2.20
C GLU A 72 8.70 1.03 -2.05
N VAL A 73 7.47 0.80 -2.52
CA VAL A 73 6.85 -0.53 -2.52
C VAL A 73 7.66 -1.53 -3.37
N LEU A 74 8.13 -1.11 -4.55
CA LEU A 74 8.94 -1.98 -5.41
C LEU A 74 10.31 -2.29 -4.78
N VAL A 75 10.95 -1.30 -4.16
CA VAL A 75 12.22 -1.50 -3.45
C VAL A 75 12.02 -2.43 -2.24
N GLU A 76 10.94 -2.26 -1.49
CA GLU A 76 10.61 -3.14 -0.37
C GLU A 76 10.33 -4.58 -0.81
N ASP A 77 9.58 -4.79 -1.90
CA ASP A 77 9.37 -6.11 -2.50
C ASP A 77 10.69 -6.75 -2.95
N LEU A 78 11.56 -6.00 -3.62
CA LEU A 78 12.88 -6.48 -4.02
C LEU A 78 13.75 -6.85 -2.82
N LEU A 79 13.73 -6.06 -1.74
CA LEU A 79 14.44 -6.38 -0.50
C LEU A 79 13.88 -7.62 0.19
N HIS A 80 12.55 -7.80 0.18
CA HIS A 80 11.91 -9.00 0.71
C HIS A 80 12.34 -10.25 -0.08
N ARG A 81 12.31 -10.17 -1.42
CA ARG A 81 12.79 -11.25 -2.31
C ARG A 81 14.27 -11.54 -2.08
N LEU A 82 15.10 -10.51 -1.93
CA LEU A 82 16.53 -10.66 -1.64
C LEU A 82 16.76 -11.48 -0.35
N ARG A 83 16.05 -11.13 0.73
CA ARG A 83 16.16 -11.85 2.02
C ARG A 83 15.70 -13.30 1.88
N LYS A 84 14.57 -13.52 1.22
CA LYS A 84 14.03 -14.87 0.98
C LYS A 84 15.02 -15.72 0.18
N GLU A 85 15.53 -15.21 -0.93
CA GLU A 85 16.45 -15.93 -1.78
C GLU A 85 17.80 -16.19 -1.08
N ALA A 86 18.27 -15.26 -0.25
CA ALA A 86 19.47 -15.45 0.56
C ALA A 86 19.33 -16.62 1.54
N ALA A 87 18.16 -16.72 2.19
CA ALA A 87 17.84 -17.85 3.06
C ALA A 87 17.77 -19.18 2.30
N ILE A 88 17.25 -19.17 1.06
CA ILE A 88 17.22 -20.36 0.20
C ILE A 88 18.65 -20.78 -0.19
N ALA A 89 19.48 -19.83 -0.63
CA ALA A 89 20.88 -20.09 -0.97
C ALA A 89 21.66 -20.66 0.23
N GLU A 90 21.42 -20.13 1.43
CA GLU A 90 22.01 -20.66 2.66
C GLU A 90 21.50 -22.06 3.00
N GLY A 91 20.20 -22.31 2.83
CA GLY A 91 19.60 -23.63 2.98
C GLY A 91 20.21 -24.66 2.03
N ALA A 92 20.43 -24.30 0.77
CA ALA A 92 21.08 -25.15 -0.22
C ALA A 92 22.54 -25.45 0.18
N ARG A 93 23.32 -24.44 0.59
CA ARG A 93 24.69 -24.64 1.12
C ARG A 93 24.71 -25.55 2.35
N ASN A 94 23.75 -25.39 3.26
CA ASN A 94 23.61 -26.25 4.43
C ASN A 94 23.31 -27.70 4.04
N MET A 95 22.44 -27.90 3.06
CA MET A 95 22.08 -29.22 2.55
C MET A 95 23.28 -29.90 1.87
N ILE A 96 24.04 -29.20 1.03
CA ILE A 96 25.27 -29.72 0.42
C ILE A 96 26.25 -30.20 1.49
N ARG A 97 26.47 -29.41 2.55
CA ARG A 97 27.36 -29.78 3.65
C ARG A 97 26.89 -31.04 4.39
N ILE A 98 25.59 -31.13 4.68
CA ILE A 98 25.01 -32.29 5.37
C ILE A 98 25.12 -33.53 4.50
N LEU A 99 24.69 -33.44 3.23
CA LEU A 99 24.69 -34.57 2.31
C LEU A 99 26.12 -35.04 2.00
N SER A 100 27.08 -34.13 1.80
CA SER A 100 28.49 -34.50 1.59
C SER A 100 29.15 -35.16 2.80
N SER A 101 28.64 -34.90 4.01
CA SER A 101 29.14 -35.54 5.25
C SER A 101 28.48 -36.91 5.52
N GLN A 102 27.42 -37.27 4.80
CA GLN A 102 26.72 -38.54 4.99
C GLN A 102 27.42 -39.69 4.25
N LYS A 103 27.68 -40.79 4.96
CA LYS A 103 28.35 -41.99 4.43
C LYS A 103 27.56 -42.74 3.34
N LYS A 104 26.27 -42.43 3.17
CA LYS A 104 25.34 -42.98 2.17
C LYS A 104 24.40 -41.89 1.62
N SER A 105 24.95 -40.82 1.06
CA SER A 105 24.14 -39.79 0.40
C SER A 105 23.72 -40.21 -1.01
N ASP A 106 22.46 -39.94 -1.38
CA ASP A 106 22.01 -40.07 -2.77
C ASP A 106 22.68 -38.98 -3.63
N GLY A 107 23.46 -39.39 -4.64
CA GLY A 107 24.14 -38.47 -5.56
C GLY A 107 23.18 -37.55 -6.29
N LYS A 108 21.92 -37.96 -6.49
CA LYS A 108 20.88 -37.10 -7.08
C LYS A 108 20.49 -35.96 -6.14
N SER A 109 20.33 -36.23 -4.84
CA SER A 109 20.03 -35.19 -3.85
C SER A 109 21.16 -34.18 -3.71
N VAL A 110 22.42 -34.65 -3.78
CA VAL A 110 23.59 -33.76 -3.78
C VAL A 110 23.58 -32.84 -5.01
N ALA A 111 23.39 -33.41 -6.20
CA ALA A 111 23.31 -32.65 -7.44
C ALA A 111 22.18 -31.60 -7.41
N GLN A 112 20.99 -31.97 -6.94
CA GLN A 112 19.86 -31.05 -6.78
C GLN A 112 20.18 -29.90 -5.81
N ALA A 113 20.90 -30.17 -4.73
CA ALA A 113 21.29 -29.14 -3.78
C ALA A 113 22.29 -28.13 -4.40
N PHE A 114 23.23 -28.61 -5.23
CA PHE A 114 24.13 -27.76 -6.02
C PHE A 114 23.38 -26.92 -7.06
N ASP A 115 22.47 -27.53 -7.82
CA ASP A 115 21.66 -26.82 -8.81
C ASP A 115 20.83 -25.72 -8.14
N ASN A 116 20.21 -26.02 -7.01
CA ASN A 116 19.43 -25.04 -6.25
C ASN A 116 20.30 -23.91 -5.70
N GLN A 117 21.52 -24.21 -5.22
CA GLN A 117 22.47 -23.17 -4.81
C GLN A 117 22.80 -22.24 -5.98
N MET A 118 23.15 -22.80 -7.14
CA MET A 118 23.53 -22.03 -8.33
C MET A 118 22.38 -21.12 -8.81
N GLN A 119 21.16 -21.67 -8.89
CA GLN A 119 19.98 -20.90 -9.29
C GLN A 119 19.63 -19.79 -8.30
N SER A 120 19.79 -20.04 -7.00
CA SER A 120 19.55 -19.03 -5.98
C SER A 120 20.60 -17.91 -6.02
N GLU A 121 21.86 -18.23 -6.30
CA GLU A 121 22.92 -17.22 -6.48
C GLU A 121 22.67 -16.34 -7.71
N GLU A 122 22.29 -16.92 -8.86
CA GLU A 122 21.91 -16.16 -10.06
C GLU A 122 20.74 -15.21 -9.78
N LYS A 123 19.69 -15.69 -9.10
CA LYS A 123 18.54 -14.86 -8.72
C LYS A 123 18.95 -13.73 -7.78
N LEU A 124 19.83 -13.98 -6.81
CA LEU A 124 20.33 -12.94 -5.92
C LEU A 124 21.03 -11.82 -6.69
N ASP A 125 21.84 -12.16 -7.70
CA ASP A 125 22.54 -11.18 -8.51
C ASP A 125 21.58 -10.36 -9.38
N LEU A 126 20.57 -10.99 -9.97
CA LEU A 126 19.50 -10.28 -10.67
C LEU A 126 18.73 -9.32 -9.75
N ILE A 127 18.40 -9.74 -8.53
CA ILE A 127 17.72 -8.89 -7.55
C ILE A 127 18.61 -7.71 -7.12
N ARG A 128 19.92 -7.95 -6.91
CA ARG A 128 20.89 -6.88 -6.59
C ARG A 128 21.02 -5.87 -7.73
N LEU A 129 21.06 -6.34 -8.97
CA LEU A 129 21.08 -5.49 -10.16
C LEU A 129 19.77 -4.70 -10.32
N ALA A 130 18.62 -5.30 -9.99
CA ALA A 130 17.36 -4.59 -9.97
C ALA A 130 17.36 -3.49 -8.89
N LEU A 131 17.86 -3.79 -7.69
CA LEU A 131 17.98 -2.83 -6.58
C LEU A 131 18.95 -1.68 -6.88
N SER A 132 20.03 -1.93 -7.62
CA SER A 132 20.99 -0.86 -7.98
C SER A 132 20.40 0.21 -8.88
N LYS A 133 19.31 -0.09 -9.62
CA LYS A 133 18.56 0.89 -10.42
C LYS A 133 17.78 1.91 -9.57
N TYR A 134 17.64 1.65 -8.27
CA TYR A 134 16.92 2.50 -7.32
C TYR A 134 17.85 3.09 -6.25
N ARG A 135 19.18 2.98 -6.44
CA ARG A 135 20.20 3.59 -5.58
C ARG A 135 20.62 4.96 -6.07
#